data_AF-A0A7S2NBZ8-F1
#
_entry.id   AF-A0A7S2NBZ8-F1
#
_cell.length_a   1.000
_cell.length_b   1.000
_cell.length_c   1.000
_cell.angle_alpha   90.00
_cell.angle_beta   90.00
_cell.angle_gamma   90.00
#
_symmetry.space_group_name_H-M   'P 1'
#
loop_
_entity.id
_entity.type
_entity.pdbx_description
1 polymer ?
#
loop_
_entity_poly.entity_id
_entity_poly.type
_entity_poly.pdbx_seq_one_letter_code
_entity_poly.pdbx_strand_id
1 'polypeptide(L)'
;MILSAVYVYKGSLSRVSIDDKGTCVKVTFGLPPLYHSDDPARALRCGLLIRDQIRPMRLKANIGITTGEVFIGYVGSSTRGEYTEYGVMVNMAARFMGQATNEVLCNQTTHDKALQTDKIDFDLLPSVTMKGFDEPVAKFRVVAVIDHSYYEPEVKS
;
A
#
# COMPACT_ATOMS: atom_id res chain seq x y z
N MET A 1 11.46 -2.56 -11.07
CA MET A 1 11.25 -1.45 -10.11
C MET A 1 10.04 -1.70 -9.23
N ILE A 2 8.80 -1.47 -9.72
CA ILE A 2 7.60 -1.72 -8.91
C ILE A 2 7.49 -3.20 -8.53
N LEU A 3 7.53 -4.10 -9.52
CA LEU A 3 7.43 -5.55 -9.27
C LEU A 3 8.55 -6.06 -8.34
N SER A 4 9.78 -5.58 -8.55
CA SER A 4 10.92 -5.94 -7.70
C SER A 4 10.74 -5.43 -6.27
N ALA A 5 10.29 -4.19 -6.07
CA ALA A 5 10.02 -3.65 -4.73
C ALA A 5 8.91 -4.46 -4.02
N VAL A 6 7.83 -4.79 -4.73
CA VAL A 6 6.74 -5.60 -4.20
C VAL A 6 7.25 -6.97 -3.74
N TYR A 7 8.04 -7.66 -4.57
CA TYR A 7 8.58 -8.98 -4.23
C TYR A 7 9.63 -8.94 -3.11
N VAL A 8 10.47 -7.91 -3.06
CA VAL A 8 11.44 -7.71 -1.96
C VAL A 8 10.72 -7.68 -0.61
N TYR A 9 9.58 -7.00 -0.55
CA TYR A 9 8.77 -6.92 0.68
C TYR A 9 7.74 -8.04 0.81
N LYS A 10 7.79 -9.06 -0.05
CA LYS A 10 6.87 -10.22 -0.06
C LYS A 10 5.40 -9.85 -0.26
N GLY A 11 5.12 -8.75 -0.96
CA GLY A 11 3.79 -8.40 -1.42
C GLY A 11 3.40 -9.18 -2.68
N SER A 12 2.10 -9.14 -3.01
CA SER A 12 1.53 -9.71 -4.23
C SER A 12 0.99 -8.59 -5.12
N LEU A 13 1.37 -8.58 -6.40
CA LEU A 13 0.77 -7.69 -7.38
C LEU A 13 -0.53 -8.32 -7.89
N SER A 14 -1.66 -7.74 -7.50
CA SER A 14 -2.99 -8.30 -7.79
C SER A 14 -3.55 -7.83 -9.12
N ARG A 15 -3.33 -6.55 -9.48
CA ARG A 15 -3.87 -5.97 -10.72
C ARG A 15 -3.05 -4.78 -11.19
N VAL A 16 -2.88 -4.66 -12.52
CA VAL A 16 -2.47 -3.41 -13.18
C VAL A 16 -3.63 -2.93 -14.04
N SER A 17 -3.94 -1.64 -13.96
CA SER A 17 -4.92 -1.01 -14.84
C SER A 17 -4.37 0.31 -15.36
N ILE A 18 -4.79 0.68 -16.56
CA ILE A 18 -4.54 1.99 -17.15
C ILE A 18 -5.90 2.61 -17.37
N ASP A 19 -6.10 3.79 -16.79
CA ASP A 19 -7.31 4.59 -16.93
C ASP A 19 -6.95 6.05 -17.28
N ASP A 20 -7.94 6.93 -17.26
CA ASP A 20 -7.78 8.35 -17.53
C ASP A 20 -6.88 9.09 -16.52
N LYS A 21 -6.62 8.49 -15.35
CA LYS A 21 -5.75 9.02 -14.28
C LYS A 21 -4.34 8.48 -14.35
N GLY A 22 -4.05 7.59 -15.30
CA GLY A 22 -2.73 7.02 -15.56
C GLY A 22 -2.65 5.53 -15.26
N THR A 23 -1.47 5.06 -14.84
CA THR A 23 -1.24 3.66 -14.50
C THR A 23 -1.47 3.44 -13.02
N CYS A 24 -2.43 2.59 -12.69
CA CYS A 24 -2.75 2.17 -11.32
C CYS A 24 -2.27 0.74 -11.09
N VAL A 25 -1.58 0.51 -9.97
CA VAL A 25 -1.12 -0.81 -9.55
C VAL A 25 -1.73 -1.13 -8.20
N LYS A 26 -2.41 -2.28 -8.12
CA LYS A 26 -2.97 -2.81 -6.89
C LYS A 26 -2.04 -3.87 -6.33
N VAL A 27 -1.59 -3.64 -5.10
CA VAL A 27 -0.67 -4.51 -4.37
C VAL A 27 -1.31 -4.94 -3.05
N THR A 28 -1.25 -6.22 -2.74
CA THR A 28 -1.81 -6.78 -1.51
C THR A 28 -0.70 -7.46 -0.70
N PHE A 29 -0.66 -7.18 0.60
CA PHE A 29 0.18 -7.85 1.58
C PHE A 29 -0.72 -8.70 2.47
N GLY A 30 -0.27 -9.89 2.87
CA GLY A 30 -1.07 -10.82 3.68
C GLY A 30 -1.90 -11.84 2.91
N LEU A 31 -1.73 -11.97 1.59
CA LEU A 31 -2.38 -13.03 0.82
C LEU A 31 -1.69 -14.38 1.09
N PRO A 32 -2.43 -15.50 1.25
CA PRO A 32 -1.82 -16.82 1.32
C PRO A 32 -0.94 -17.12 0.09
N PRO A 33 0.25 -17.71 0.26
CA PRO A 33 0.89 -18.15 1.50
C PRO A 33 1.74 -17.08 2.21
N LEU A 34 1.80 -15.86 1.68
CA LEU A 34 2.67 -14.76 2.12
C LEU A 34 1.97 -13.85 3.15
N TYR A 35 1.68 -14.40 4.33
CA TYR A 35 1.14 -13.63 5.46
C TYR A 35 2.19 -13.46 6.56
N HIS A 36 2.31 -12.24 7.10
CA HIS A 36 3.24 -11.91 8.17
C HIS A 36 2.62 -10.90 9.14
N SER A 37 3.05 -10.94 10.40
CA SER A 37 2.59 -9.96 11.40
C SER A 37 3.05 -8.53 11.09
N ASP A 38 4.17 -8.37 10.38
CA ASP A 38 4.78 -7.10 9.98
C ASP A 38 4.35 -6.62 8.57
N ASP A 39 3.34 -7.24 7.96
CA ASP A 39 2.82 -6.85 6.63
C ASP A 39 2.48 -5.35 6.50
N PRO A 40 1.91 -4.67 7.51
CA PRO A 40 1.72 -3.22 7.45
C PRO A 40 3.03 -2.45 7.25
N ALA A 41 4.08 -2.76 8.01
CA ALA A 41 5.38 -2.12 7.86
C ALA A 41 6.04 -2.44 6.52
N ARG A 42 5.95 -3.71 6.06
CA ARG A 42 6.41 -4.13 4.72
C ARG A 42 5.74 -3.33 3.61
N ALA A 43 4.42 -3.15 3.69
CA ALA A 43 3.66 -2.36 2.73
C ALA A 43 4.13 -0.90 2.69
N LEU A 44 4.34 -0.29 3.86
CA LEU A 44 4.86 1.07 3.98
C LEU A 44 6.25 1.23 3.36
N ARG A 45 7.19 0.34 3.71
CA ARG A 45 8.54 0.34 3.13
C ARG A 45 8.52 0.15 1.62
N CYS A 46 7.65 -0.74 1.13
CA CYS A 46 7.44 -0.94 -0.31
C CYS A 46 6.94 0.34 -0.98
N GLY A 47 5.95 1.02 -0.39
CA GLY A 47 5.42 2.28 -0.91
C GLY A 47 6.48 3.38 -0.98
N LEU A 48 7.26 3.56 0.08
CA LEU A 48 8.37 4.52 0.12
C LEU A 48 9.44 4.19 -0.94
N LEU A 49 9.85 2.92 -1.04
CA LEU A 49 10.82 2.48 -2.05
C LEU A 49 10.33 2.76 -3.48
N ILE A 50 9.06 2.46 -3.77
CA ILE A 50 8.46 2.72 -5.08
C ILE A 50 8.47 4.23 -5.37
N ARG A 51 8.00 5.06 -4.44
CA ARG A 51 8.02 6.52 -4.56
C ARG A 51 9.43 7.03 -4.89
N ASP A 52 10.42 6.56 -4.13
CA ASP A 52 11.80 7.04 -4.24
C ASP A 52 12.50 6.55 -5.51
N GLN A 53 12.17 5.35 -6.01
CA GLN A 53 12.65 4.84 -7.30
C GLN A 53 12.03 5.54 -8.51
N ILE A 54 10.79 6.01 -8.40
CA ILE A 54 10.07 6.69 -9.48
C ILE A 54 10.45 8.17 -9.58
N ARG A 55 10.79 8.82 -8.45
CA ARG A 55 11.12 10.25 -8.37
C ARG A 55 12.21 10.70 -9.37
N PRO A 56 13.36 10.00 -9.56
CA PRO A 56 14.38 10.39 -10.54
C PRO A 56 13.88 10.42 -11.99
N MET A 57 12.80 9.72 -12.29
CA MET A 57 12.19 9.66 -13.62
C MET A 57 11.23 10.83 -13.89
N ARG A 58 11.11 11.78 -12.95
CA ARG A 58 10.16 12.91 -13.01
C ARG A 58 8.70 12.47 -13.10
N LEU A 59 8.41 11.25 -12.66
CA LEU A 59 7.07 10.72 -12.51
C LEU A 59 6.59 10.95 -11.07
N LYS A 60 5.28 11.09 -10.89
CA LYS A 60 4.65 11.23 -9.58
C LYS A 60 4.13 9.88 -9.12
N ALA A 61 4.33 9.56 -7.84
CA ALA A 61 3.78 8.37 -7.22
C ALA A 61 2.82 8.78 -6.10
N ASN A 62 1.52 8.63 -6.35
CA ASN A 62 0.48 8.81 -5.34
C ASN A 62 0.15 7.42 -4.79
N ILE A 63 0.31 7.20 -3.50
CA ILE A 63 0.19 5.85 -2.91
C ILE A 63 -0.73 5.91 -1.69
N GLY A 64 -1.76 5.07 -1.67
CA GLY A 64 -2.62 4.85 -0.51
C GLY A 64 -2.47 3.42 0.01
N ILE A 65 -2.16 3.27 1.29
CA ILE A 65 -1.94 1.98 1.96
C ILE A 65 -2.91 1.85 3.13
N THR A 66 -3.64 0.75 3.21
CA THR A 66 -4.58 0.53 4.30
C THR A 66 -4.49 -0.88 4.82
N THR A 67 -4.65 -1.04 6.13
CA THR A 67 -4.73 -2.33 6.81
C THR A 67 -6.12 -2.48 7.40
N GLY A 68 -6.74 -3.62 7.19
CA GLY A 68 -8.01 -4.01 7.77
C GLY A 68 -8.58 -5.25 7.12
N GLU A 69 -9.79 -5.62 7.51
CA GLU A 69 -10.45 -6.81 6.98
C GLU A 69 -10.97 -6.59 5.56
N VAL A 70 -10.74 -7.60 4.73
CA VAL A 70 -11.18 -7.65 3.33
C VAL A 70 -11.67 -9.06 3.01
N PHE A 71 -12.66 -9.16 2.14
CA PHE A 71 -13.00 -10.44 1.51
C PHE A 71 -11.96 -10.73 0.43
N ILE A 72 -11.45 -11.97 0.38
CA ILE A 72 -10.53 -12.42 -0.66
C ILE A 72 -11.10 -13.69 -1.29
N GLY A 73 -11.16 -13.75 -2.62
CA GLY A 73 -11.62 -14.93 -3.32
C GLY A 73 -11.50 -14.84 -4.84
N TYR A 74 -11.81 -15.95 -5.51
CA TYR A 74 -11.97 -15.97 -6.97
C TYR A 74 -13.33 -15.37 -7.33
N VAL A 75 -13.32 -14.33 -8.18
CA VAL A 75 -14.52 -13.65 -8.63
C VAL A 75 -14.56 -13.60 -10.15
N GLY A 76 -15.66 -14.09 -10.72
CA GLY A 76 -15.88 -14.16 -12.16
C GLY A 76 -16.58 -15.45 -12.59
N SER A 77 -16.57 -15.73 -13.88
CA SER A 77 -17.04 -16.99 -14.44
C SER A 77 -15.96 -18.07 -14.41
N SER A 78 -16.34 -19.29 -14.78
CA SER A 78 -15.40 -20.40 -14.99
C SER A 78 -14.36 -20.12 -16.09
N THR A 79 -14.67 -19.24 -17.04
CA THR A 79 -13.80 -18.91 -18.18
C THR A 79 -13.07 -17.58 -18.02
N ARG A 80 -13.51 -16.73 -17.10
CA ARG A 80 -12.92 -15.42 -16.84
C ARG A 80 -13.22 -14.98 -15.41
N GLY A 81 -12.19 -14.99 -14.57
CA GLY A 81 -12.26 -14.46 -13.22
C GLY A 81 -10.88 -14.11 -12.70
N GLU A 82 -10.88 -13.42 -11.56
CA GLU A 82 -9.67 -12.91 -10.92
C GLU A 82 -9.70 -13.28 -9.44
N TYR A 83 -8.54 -13.66 -8.90
CA TYR A 83 -8.36 -13.74 -7.46
C TYR A 83 -8.14 -12.32 -6.94
N THR A 84 -9.10 -11.81 -6.18
CA THR A 84 -9.11 -10.40 -5.81
C THR A 84 -9.72 -10.17 -4.44
N GLU A 85 -9.21 -9.15 -3.78
CA GLU A 85 -9.76 -8.60 -2.56
C GLU A 85 -10.87 -7.57 -2.82
N TYR A 86 -11.88 -7.55 -1.94
CA TYR A 86 -12.98 -6.59 -1.91
C TYR A 86 -13.21 -6.12 -0.47
N GLY A 87 -13.55 -4.83 -0.32
CA GLY A 87 -13.94 -4.29 0.97
C GLY A 87 -13.79 -2.78 1.08
N VAL A 88 -14.29 -2.23 2.18
CA VAL A 88 -14.18 -0.80 2.49
C VAL A 88 -12.73 -0.33 2.58
N MET A 89 -11.81 -1.21 3.01
CA MET A 89 -10.37 -0.91 3.09
C MET A 89 -9.73 -0.74 1.71
N VAL A 90 -10.07 -1.59 0.74
CA VAL A 90 -9.61 -1.47 -0.66
C VAL A 90 -10.04 -0.12 -1.25
N ASN A 91 -11.28 0.27 -0.99
CA ASN A 91 -11.82 1.56 -1.43
C ASN A 91 -11.16 2.73 -0.70
N MET A 92 -10.81 2.59 0.58
CA MET A 92 -10.08 3.59 1.34
C MET A 92 -8.67 3.80 0.75
N ALA A 93 -7.94 2.73 0.43
CA ALA A 93 -6.62 2.83 -0.21
C ALA A 93 -6.69 3.60 -1.54
N ALA A 94 -7.67 3.30 -2.39
CA ALA A 94 -7.88 4.02 -3.64
C ALA A 94 -8.21 5.51 -3.43
N ARG A 95 -8.95 5.86 -2.38
CA ARG A 95 -9.25 7.27 -2.04
C ARG A 95 -8.05 8.01 -1.49
N PHE A 96 -7.26 7.37 -0.64
CA PHE A 96 -6.01 7.93 -0.14
C PHE A 96 -5.03 8.15 -1.28
N MET A 97 -4.92 7.20 -2.23
CA MET A 97 -4.16 7.38 -3.48
C MET A 97 -4.65 8.61 -4.25
N GLY A 98 -5.97 8.82 -4.37
CA GLY A 98 -6.53 10.00 -5.04
C GLY A 98 -6.30 11.34 -4.32
N GLN A 99 -6.03 11.32 -3.02
CA GLN A 99 -5.73 12.51 -2.21
C GLN A 99 -4.24 12.78 -2.07
N ALA A 100 -3.41 11.76 -2.27
CA ALA A 100 -1.96 11.87 -2.15
C ALA A 100 -1.40 12.78 -3.25
N THR A 101 -0.45 13.63 -2.88
CA THR A 101 0.30 14.46 -3.83
C THR A 101 1.78 14.10 -3.80
N ASN A 102 2.16 13.11 -4.62
CA ASN A 102 3.50 12.55 -4.69
C ASN A 102 4.03 12.05 -3.33
N GLU A 103 3.15 11.39 -2.58
CA GLU A 103 3.39 10.95 -1.20
C GLU A 103 2.72 9.60 -0.93
N VAL A 104 3.03 9.02 0.22
CA VAL A 104 2.41 7.77 0.71
C VAL A 104 1.50 8.13 1.88
N LEU A 105 0.23 7.74 1.78
CA LEU A 105 -0.77 7.96 2.83
C LEU A 105 -1.24 6.62 3.40
N CYS A 106 -1.49 6.57 4.70
CA CYS A 106 -2.03 5.38 5.36
C CYS A 106 -3.11 5.66 6.40
N ASN A 107 -3.88 4.61 6.75
CA ASN A 107 -4.92 4.67 7.78
C ASN A 107 -4.34 4.40 9.17
N GLN A 108 -5.13 4.73 10.20
CA GLN A 108 -4.79 4.51 11.61
C GLN A 108 -4.26 3.10 11.89
N THR A 109 -4.96 2.06 11.44
CA THR A 109 -4.57 0.66 11.68
C THR A 109 -3.19 0.34 11.10
N THR A 110 -2.84 0.88 9.93
CA THR A 110 -1.51 0.67 9.34
C THR A 110 -0.44 1.38 10.15
N HIS A 111 -0.71 2.63 10.55
CA HIS A 111 0.16 3.43 11.40
C HIS A 111 0.45 2.71 12.74
N ASP A 112 -0.58 2.30 13.47
CA ASP A 112 -0.44 1.73 14.80
C ASP A 112 0.31 0.40 14.78
N LYS A 113 0.04 -0.46 13.78
CA LYS A 113 0.78 -1.72 13.62
C LYS A 113 2.23 -1.48 13.21
N ALA A 114 2.49 -0.49 12.36
CA ALA A 114 3.85 -0.16 11.95
C ALA A 114 4.71 0.34 13.12
N LEU A 115 4.14 1.16 14.01
CA LEU A 115 4.84 1.66 15.22
C LEU A 115 5.24 0.54 16.19
N GLN A 116 4.57 -0.61 16.17
CA GLN A 116 4.91 -1.75 17.02
C GLN A 116 6.11 -2.55 16.50
N THR A 117 6.37 -2.48 15.20
CA THR A 117 7.35 -3.35 14.54
C THR A 117 8.57 -2.61 14.03
N ASP A 118 8.47 -1.32 13.73
CA ASP A 118 9.46 -0.59 12.96
C ASP A 118 9.56 0.87 13.36
N LYS A 119 10.69 1.51 13.03
CA LYS A 119 10.88 2.95 13.20
C LYS A 119 10.53 3.64 11.89
N ILE A 120 9.25 3.92 11.68
CA ILE A 120 8.76 4.69 10.53
C ILE A 120 8.25 6.03 11.05
N ASP A 121 8.62 7.10 10.35
CA ASP A 121 8.19 8.47 10.67
C ASP A 121 6.88 8.81 9.95
N PHE A 122 5.99 9.51 10.64
CA PHE A 122 4.66 9.85 10.14
C PHE A 122 4.26 11.28 10.51
N ASP A 123 3.61 11.98 9.56
CA ASP A 123 2.84 13.19 9.88
C ASP A 123 1.36 12.85 10.01
N LEU A 124 0.72 13.27 11.11
CA LEU A 124 -0.74 13.27 11.20
C LEU A 124 -1.32 14.35 10.28
N LEU A 125 -2.29 13.95 9.45
CA LEU A 125 -3.03 14.86 8.57
C LEU A 125 -4.47 15.04 9.08
N PRO A 126 -5.17 16.12 8.66
CA PRO A 126 -6.59 16.28 8.95
C PRO A 126 -7.40 15.06 8.49
N SER A 127 -8.26 14.57 9.37
CA SER A 127 -9.18 13.46 9.08
C SER A 127 -10.11 13.81 7.92
N VAL A 128 -10.55 12.78 7.19
CA VAL A 128 -11.36 12.95 5.99
C VAL A 128 -12.66 12.15 6.09
N THR A 129 -13.78 12.78 5.75
CA THR A 129 -15.05 12.08 5.58
C THR A 129 -15.06 11.32 4.25
N MET A 130 -15.54 10.07 4.29
CA MET A 130 -15.45 9.16 3.16
C MET A 130 -16.67 8.24 3.10
N LYS A 131 -17.23 8.04 1.90
CA LYS A 131 -18.40 7.16 1.71
C LYS A 131 -18.15 5.73 2.23
N GLY A 132 -19.02 5.23 3.10
CA GLY A 132 -18.87 3.91 3.71
C GLY A 132 -18.12 3.92 5.05
N PHE A 133 -17.88 5.11 5.60
CA PHE A 133 -17.46 5.33 6.98
C PHE A 133 -18.37 6.40 7.59
N ASP A 134 -18.92 6.13 8.77
CA ASP A 134 -19.82 7.06 9.47
C ASP A 134 -19.05 8.18 10.16
N GLU A 135 -17.84 7.88 10.62
CA GLU A 135 -16.93 8.83 11.27
C GLU A 135 -15.80 9.28 10.32
N PRO A 136 -15.25 10.50 10.50
CA PRO A 136 -14.06 10.94 9.78
C PRO A 136 -12.88 9.99 10.03
N VAL A 137 -12.22 9.59 8.95
CA VAL A 137 -11.10 8.63 9.02
C VAL A 137 -9.79 9.39 9.17
N ALA A 138 -9.01 9.02 10.19
CA ALA A 138 -7.66 9.53 10.39
C ALA A 138 -6.73 9.09 9.24
N LYS A 139 -5.83 9.99 8.86
CA LYS A 139 -4.94 9.83 7.72
C LYS A 139 -3.54 10.29 8.09
N PHE A 140 -2.55 9.51 7.73
CA PHE A 140 -1.15 9.76 8.06
C PHE A 140 -0.33 9.82 6.78
N ARG A 141 0.55 10.82 6.66
CA ARG A 141 1.62 10.79 5.67
C ARG A 141 2.77 9.96 6.21
N VAL A 142 3.30 9.08 5.38
CA VAL A 142 4.49 8.28 5.70
C VAL A 142 5.71 9.02 5.17
N VAL A 143 6.59 9.45 6.06
CA VAL A 143 7.70 10.37 5.74
C VAL A 143 8.91 9.56 5.30
N ALA A 144 9.47 8.75 6.20
CA ALA A 144 10.67 7.97 5.98
C ALA A 144 10.75 6.76 6.93
N VAL A 145 11.61 5.80 6.60
CA VAL A 145 12.07 4.78 7.54
C VAL A 145 13.26 5.37 8.31
N ILE A 146 13.20 5.41 9.63
CA ILE A 146 14.24 5.97 10.52
C ILE A 146 15.33 4.94 10.84
N ASP A 147 15.15 3.69 10.42
CA ASP A 147 16.09 2.62 10.73
C ASP A 147 17.39 2.69 9.89
N HIS A 148 18.54 2.74 10.58
CA HIS A 148 19.88 2.76 10.00
C HIS A 148 20.36 1.38 9.52
N SER A 149 19.61 0.30 9.77
CA SER A 149 19.82 -1.00 9.13
C SER A 149 19.19 -1.01 7.73
N TYR A 150 19.93 -0.50 6.76
CA TYR A 150 19.63 -0.68 5.34
C TYR A 150 19.53 -2.19 5.04
N TYR A 151 18.31 -2.68 4.81
CA TYR A 151 18.07 -4.01 4.28
C TYR A 151 18.41 -3.98 2.78
N GLU A 152 19.58 -4.49 2.40
CA GLU A 152 19.84 -4.88 1.02
C GLU A 152 19.06 -6.17 0.74
N PRO A 153 18.05 -6.15 -0.12
CA PRO A 153 17.52 -7.40 -0.62
C PRO A 153 18.59 -8.06 -1.49
N GLU A 154 19.08 -9.23 -1.08
CA GLU A 154 19.88 -10.09 -1.95
C GLU A 154 19.07 -10.40 -3.23
N VAL A 155 19.43 -9.73 -4.32
CA VAL A 155 18.98 -10.09 -5.66
C VAL A 155 19.81 -11.31 -6.04
N LYS A 156 19.25 -12.52 -5.85
CA LYS A 156 19.83 -13.72 -6.44
C LYS A 156 19.74 -13.60 -7.97
N SER A 157 20.91 -13.44 -8.58
CA SER A 157 21.17 -13.48 -10.02
C SER A 157 20.86 -14.83 -10.63
#